data_AF-A0A4R0WUD1-F1
#
_entry.id   AF-A0A4R0WUD1-F1
#
_cell.length_a   1.000
_cell.length_b   1.000
_cell.length_c   1.000
_cell.angle_alpha   90.00
_cell.angle_beta   90.00
_cell.angle_gamma   90.00
#
_symmetry.space_group_name_H-M   'P 1'
#
loop_
_entity.id
_entity.type
_entity.pdbx_description
1 polymer ?
#
loop_
_entity_poly.entity_id
_entity_poly.type
_entity_poly.pdbx_seq_one_letter_code
_entity_poly.pdbx_strand_id
1 'polypeptide(L)'
;DAILCRKNVTVIGSLANGLQAGHKVAVRANIEEILAFADGADRLMRGERTFSPTSLALFETWRDVQEYAASYAGRDLLPIVQIIDREGTAYLRDMLSRASPEAEADYVVSTVHRAKDSNGTV
;
A
#
# COMPACT_ATOMS: atom_id res chain seq x y z
N ASP A 1 10.70 15.65 -0.10
CA ASP A 1 10.17 14.97 -1.30
C ASP A 1 9.94 13.48 -1.07
N ALA A 2 8.78 13.02 -1.54
CA ALA A 2 8.47 11.70 -2.11
C ALA A 2 9.00 10.42 -1.43
N ILE A 3 8.93 10.33 -0.10
CA ILE A 3 8.74 9.01 0.53
C ILE A 3 7.27 8.70 0.32
N LEU A 4 6.93 7.51 -0.22
CA LEU A 4 5.59 6.92 -0.27
C LEU A 4 4.82 7.44 0.95
N CYS A 5 3.99 8.47 0.73
CA CYS A 5 3.65 9.37 1.84
C CYS A 5 3.09 8.53 2.98
N ARG A 6 3.36 8.93 4.24
CA ARG A 6 2.76 8.41 5.49
C ARG A 6 1.26 8.03 5.42
N LYS A 7 0.59 8.51 4.38
CA LYS A 7 -0.82 8.43 4.07
C LYS A 7 -1.21 7.34 3.05
N ASN A 8 -0.33 6.93 2.12
CA ASN A 8 -0.63 5.90 1.09
C ASN A 8 -0.64 4.49 1.68
N VAL A 9 0.08 4.26 2.77
CA VAL A 9 0.28 2.92 3.32
C VAL A 9 -0.89 2.46 4.20
N THR A 10 -1.56 3.39 4.90
CA THR A 10 -2.84 3.14 5.58
C THR A 10 -3.95 2.74 4.62
N VAL A 11 -3.88 3.23 3.37
CA VAL A 11 -4.87 2.94 2.33
C VAL A 11 -4.84 1.46 1.95
N ILE A 12 -3.65 0.88 1.81
CA ILE A 12 -3.46 -0.52 1.39
C ILE A 12 -4.01 -1.48 2.45
N GLY A 13 -3.68 -1.24 3.73
CA GLY A 13 -4.24 -2.06 4.82
C GLY A 13 -5.76 -1.93 4.95
N SER A 14 -6.31 -0.73 4.74
CA SER A 14 -7.76 -0.51 4.78
C SER A 14 -8.48 -1.14 3.58
N LEU A 15 -7.89 -1.06 2.38
CA LEU A 15 -8.39 -1.72 1.18
C LEU A 15 -8.41 -3.25 1.37
N ALA A 16 -7.31 -3.83 1.87
CA ALA A 16 -7.24 -5.26 2.16
C ALA A 16 -8.38 -5.72 3.09
N ASN A 17 -8.55 -5.01 4.21
CA ASN A 17 -9.59 -5.32 5.19
C ASN A 17 -11.01 -5.17 4.61
N GLY A 18 -11.26 -4.11 3.84
CA GLY A 18 -12.55 -3.88 3.21
C GLY A 18 -12.90 -4.95 2.17
N LEU A 19 -11.95 -5.30 1.30
CA LEU A 19 -12.12 -6.38 0.33
C LEU A 19 -12.34 -7.74 1.00
N GLN A 20 -11.64 -8.02 2.10
CA GLN A 20 -11.83 -9.25 2.88
C GLN A 20 -13.22 -9.31 3.54
N ALA A 21 -13.76 -8.16 3.94
CA ALA A 21 -15.11 -8.03 4.48
C ALA A 21 -16.21 -8.02 3.39
N GLY A 22 -15.85 -8.12 2.10
CA GLY A 22 -16.79 -8.11 0.99
C GLY A 22 -17.28 -6.73 0.57
N HIS A 23 -16.64 -5.65 1.03
CA HIS A 23 -16.98 -4.28 0.67
C HIS A 23 -16.42 -3.88 -0.70
N LYS A 24 -17.16 -3.02 -1.40
CA LYS A 24 -16.67 -2.26 -2.55
C LYS A 24 -15.92 -1.04 -2.04
N VAL A 25 -14.61 -1.00 -2.25
CA VAL A 25 -13.75 0.06 -1.69
C VAL A 25 -13.14 0.88 -2.80
N ALA A 26 -13.36 2.19 -2.78
CA ALA A 26 -12.64 3.12 -3.65
C ALA A 26 -11.37 3.60 -2.96
N VAL A 27 -10.30 3.75 -3.74
CA VAL A 27 -9.01 4.26 -3.27
C VAL A 27 -8.72 5.60 -3.90
N ARG A 28 -8.59 6.63 -3.05
CA ARG A 28 -8.05 7.94 -3.45
C ARG A 28 -6.59 8.04 -3.00
N ALA A 29 -5.73 7.30 -3.68
CA ALA A 29 -4.27 7.30 -3.51
C ALA A 29 -3.58 7.19 -4.88
N ASN A 30 -2.27 7.45 -4.91
CA ASN A 30 -1.48 7.24 -6.13
C ASN A 30 -1.23 5.74 -6.35
N ILE A 31 -2.13 5.07 -7.07
CA ILE A 31 -2.03 3.62 -7.35
C ILE A 31 -0.75 3.31 -8.13
N GLU A 32 -0.34 4.16 -9.07
CA GLU A 32 0.87 3.97 -9.86
C GLU A 32 2.13 3.94 -8.98
N GLU A 33 2.19 4.78 -7.95
CA GLU A 33 3.30 4.77 -6.98
C GLU A 33 3.35 3.47 -6.17
N ILE A 34 2.20 2.90 -5.82
CA ILE A 34 2.13 1.62 -5.10
C ILE A 34 2.52 0.46 -6.02
N LEU A 35 2.10 0.50 -7.29
CA LEU A 35 2.52 -0.50 -8.29
C LEU A 35 4.03 -0.42 -8.55
N ALA A 36 4.59 0.79 -8.66
CA ALA A 36 6.03 0.98 -8.77
C ALA A 36 6.77 0.44 -7.53
N PHE A 37 6.19 0.63 -6.34
CA PHE A 37 6.76 0.04 -5.11
C PHE A 37 6.79 -1.48 -5.17
N ALA A 38 5.72 -2.12 -5.65
CA ALA A 38 5.68 -3.56 -5.86
C ALA A 38 6.74 -4.02 -6.88
N ASP A 39 6.94 -3.27 -7.98
CA ASP A 39 7.98 -3.58 -8.97
C ASP A 39 9.38 -3.47 -8.36
N GLY A 40 9.63 -2.42 -7.58
CA GLY A 40 10.89 -2.23 -6.89
C GLY A 40 11.14 -3.32 -5.84
N ALA A 41 10.12 -3.76 -5.11
CA ALA A 41 10.21 -4.88 -4.19
C ALA A 41 10.60 -6.18 -4.90
N ASP A 42 9.96 -6.51 -6.03
CA ASP A 42 10.31 -7.68 -6.85
C ASP A 42 11.77 -7.69 -7.30
N ARG A 43 12.33 -6.51 -7.60
CA ARG A 43 13.75 -6.35 -7.96
C ARG A 43 14.66 -6.58 -6.75
N LEU A 44 14.37 -5.92 -5.64
CA LEU A 44 15.15 -6.01 -4.41
C LEU A 44 15.14 -7.44 -3.82
N MET A 45 14.05 -8.18 -3.97
CA MET A 45 13.95 -9.59 -3.61
C MET A 45 14.84 -10.50 -4.47
N ARG A 46 15.14 -10.09 -5.71
CA ARG A 46 16.08 -10.77 -6.62
C ARG A 46 17.53 -10.29 -6.44
N GLY A 47 17.80 -9.40 -5.49
CA GLY A 47 19.11 -8.79 -5.30
C GLY A 47 19.46 -7.73 -6.36
N GLU A 48 18.47 -7.22 -7.08
CA GLU A 48 18.63 -6.17 -8.09
C GLU A 48 18.28 -4.81 -7.49
N ARG A 49 19.21 -3.86 -7.59
CA ARG A 49 18.93 -2.47 -7.20
C ARG A 49 17.82 -1.87 -8.06
N THR A 50 16.98 -1.05 -7.44
CA THR A 50 15.99 -0.22 -8.12
C THR A 50 16.20 1.26 -7.77
N PHE A 51 15.85 2.15 -8.69
CA PHE A 51 15.86 3.61 -8.47
C PHE A 51 14.46 4.21 -8.51
N SER A 52 13.45 3.36 -8.74
CA SER A 52 12.04 3.74 -8.75
C SER A 52 11.23 2.71 -7.94
N PRO A 53 10.30 3.18 -7.10
CA PRO A 53 10.12 4.57 -6.68
C PRO A 53 11.34 5.07 -5.88
N THR A 54 11.49 6.40 -5.75
CA THR A 54 12.58 7.03 -5.00
C THR A 54 12.66 6.55 -3.56
N SER A 55 11.52 6.16 -2.97
CA SER A 55 11.45 5.54 -1.65
C SER A 55 12.22 4.23 -1.52
N LEU A 56 12.55 3.57 -2.64
CA LEU A 56 13.36 2.35 -2.66
C LEU A 56 14.80 2.57 -3.17
N ALA A 57 15.14 3.78 -3.63
CA ALA A 57 16.41 4.05 -4.32
C ALA A 57 17.67 3.86 -3.46
N LEU A 58 17.52 3.89 -2.13
CA LEU A 58 18.63 3.78 -1.18
C LEU A 58 18.89 2.34 -0.72
N PHE A 59 18.05 1.38 -1.10
CA PHE A 59 18.15 -0.01 -0.64
C PHE A 59 18.83 -0.90 -1.69
N GLU A 60 19.55 -1.92 -1.23
CA GLU A 60 20.22 -2.90 -2.09
C GLU A 60 19.47 -4.22 -2.12
N THR A 61 18.82 -4.57 -1.00
CA THR A 61 18.05 -5.80 -0.85
C THR A 61 16.68 -5.54 -0.24
N TRP A 62 15.77 -6.49 -0.38
CA TRP A 62 14.47 -6.41 0.29
C TRP A 62 14.61 -6.40 1.81
N ARG A 63 15.65 -7.07 2.34
CA ARG A 63 15.95 -7.09 3.77
C ARG A 63 16.26 -5.69 4.31
N ASP A 64 16.97 -4.86 3.55
CA ASP A 64 17.27 -3.48 3.96
C ASP A 64 15.97 -2.66 4.11
N VAL A 65 15.00 -2.90 3.22
CA VAL A 65 13.67 -2.27 3.30
C VAL A 65 12.94 -2.73 4.56
N GLN A 66 12.96 -4.04 4.85
CA GLN A 66 12.32 -4.60 6.05
C GLN A 66 12.92 -4.02 7.34
N GLU A 67 14.25 -3.97 7.42
CA GLU A 67 14.97 -3.42 8.57
C GLU A 67 14.69 -1.92 8.75
N TYR A 68 14.69 -1.16 7.65
CA TYR A 68 14.31 0.25 7.68
C TYR A 68 12.85 0.45 8.11
N ALA A 69 11.92 -0.37 7.60
CA ALA A 69 10.50 -0.30 7.95
C ALA A 69 10.23 -0.63 9.42
N ALA A 70 11.07 -1.44 10.07
CA ALA A 70 11.00 -1.69 11.51
C ALA A 70 11.50 -0.51 12.36
N SER A 71 12.21 0.45 11.77
CA SER A 71 12.70 1.63 12.47
C SER A 71 11.63 2.73 12.60
N TYR A 72 11.81 3.64 13.56
CA TYR A 72 10.92 4.80 13.70
C TYR A 72 10.90 5.69 12.44
N ALA A 73 12.03 5.80 11.74
CA ALA A 73 12.16 6.61 10.54
C ALA A 73 11.43 5.99 9.33
N GLY A 74 11.41 4.66 9.24
CA GLY A 74 10.81 3.92 8.12
C GLY A 74 9.45 3.32 8.39
N ARG A 75 8.89 3.46 9.60
CA ARG A 75 7.59 2.86 10.02
C ARG A 75 6.43 3.14 9.07
N ASP A 76 6.50 4.22 8.32
CA ASP A 76 5.49 4.59 7.34
C ASP A 76 5.40 3.56 6.20
N LEU A 77 6.48 2.81 5.92
CA LEU A 77 6.51 1.70 4.95
C LEU A 77 6.02 0.37 5.53
N LEU A 78 5.88 0.25 6.86
CA LEU A 78 5.66 -1.03 7.52
C LEU A 78 4.41 -1.78 7.01
N PRO A 79 3.23 -1.17 6.83
CA PRO A 79 2.07 -1.93 6.37
C PRO A 79 2.20 -2.48 4.94
N ILE A 80 2.84 -1.77 4.01
CA ILE A 80 3.05 -2.30 2.65
C ILE A 80 4.09 -3.42 2.66
N VAL A 81 5.16 -3.27 3.45
CA VAL A 81 6.17 -4.31 3.65
C VAL A 81 5.53 -5.57 4.24
N GLN A 82 4.68 -5.43 5.27
CA GLN A 82 3.98 -6.56 5.89
C GLN A 82 3.04 -7.30 4.93
N ILE A 83 2.36 -6.59 4.03
CA ILE A 83 1.49 -7.21 3.03
C ILE A 83 2.34 -7.97 2.01
N ILE A 84 3.43 -7.37 1.54
CA ILE A 84 4.34 -8.02 0.59
C ILE A 84 5.01 -9.25 1.24
N ASP A 85 5.44 -9.17 2.50
CA ASP A 85 6.05 -10.29 3.22
C ASP A 85 5.07 -11.44 3.44
N ARG A 86 3.79 -11.13 3.72
CA ARG A 86 2.77 -12.14 4.03
C ARG A 86 2.15 -12.76 2.78
N GLU A 87 1.88 -11.96 1.75
CA GLU A 87 1.05 -12.33 0.60
C GLU A 87 1.77 -12.21 -0.75
N GLY A 88 2.92 -11.53 -0.79
CA GLY A 88 3.66 -11.25 -2.03
C GLY A 88 3.20 -10.01 -2.80
N THR A 89 4.04 -9.57 -3.73
CA THR A 89 3.79 -8.43 -4.62
C THR A 89 2.64 -8.68 -5.59
N ALA A 90 2.45 -9.92 -6.05
CA ALA A 90 1.34 -10.30 -6.92
C ALA A 90 -0.02 -10.07 -6.26
N TYR A 91 -0.16 -10.43 -4.98
CA TYR A 91 -1.37 -10.18 -4.20
C TYR A 91 -1.65 -8.67 -4.08
N LEU A 92 -0.61 -7.87 -3.81
CA LEU A 92 -0.75 -6.42 -3.72
C LEU A 92 -1.29 -5.81 -5.03
N ARG A 93 -0.82 -6.28 -6.19
CA ARG A 93 -1.29 -5.82 -7.51
C ARG A 93 -2.74 -6.23 -7.76
N ASP A 94 -3.08 -7.50 -7.50
CA ASP A 94 -4.46 -7.99 -7.63
C ASP A 94 -5.41 -7.16 -6.76
N MET A 95 -5.04 -6.93 -5.50
CA MET A 95 -5.82 -6.16 -4.56
C MET A 95 -6.08 -4.73 -5.06
N LEU A 96 -5.08 -4.04 -5.60
CA LEU A 96 -5.24 -2.70 -6.17
C LEU A 96 -6.14 -2.70 -7.40
N SER A 97 -6.10 -3.75 -8.22
CA SER A 97 -6.97 -3.88 -9.40
C SER A 97 -8.46 -4.03 -9.04
N ARG A 98 -8.75 -4.44 -7.81
CA ARG A 98 -10.10 -4.63 -7.27
C ARG A 98 -10.69 -3.39 -6.61
N ALA A 99 -9.93 -2.28 -6.57
CA ALA A 99 -10.47 -1.00 -6.10
C ALA A 99 -11.65 -0.59 -7.01
N SER A 100 -12.79 -0.30 -6.39
CA SER A 100 -14.01 0.10 -7.12
C SER A 100 -13.95 1.57 -7.52
N PRO A 101 -14.65 1.97 -8.61
CA PRO A 101 -14.90 3.38 -8.88
C PRO A 101 -15.55 4.07 -7.67
N GLU A 102 -15.21 5.34 -7.43
CA GLU A 102 -15.74 6.11 -6.28
C GLU A 102 -17.27 6.11 -6.23
N ALA A 103 -17.93 6.16 -7.40
CA ALA A 103 -19.39 6.17 -7.52
C ALA A 103 -20.08 4.85 -7.12
N GLU A 104 -19.34 3.75 -7.03
CA GLU A 104 -19.88 2.41 -6.73
C GLU A 104 -19.37 1.86 -5.39
N ALA A 105 -18.51 2.61 -4.70
CA ALA A 105 -17.89 2.17 -3.46
C ALA A 105 -18.81 2.39 -2.25
N ASP A 106 -18.75 1.45 -1.32
CA ASP A 106 -19.39 1.57 0.00
C ASP A 106 -18.75 2.70 0.81
N TYR A 107 -17.45 2.93 0.62
CA TYR A 107 -16.71 4.06 1.19
C TYR A 107 -15.39 4.30 0.43
N VAL A 108 -14.85 5.50 0.61
CA VAL A 108 -13.58 5.94 0.00
C VAL A 108 -12.47 5.94 1.03
N VAL A 109 -11.42 5.18 0.77
CA VAL A 109 -10.19 5.21 1.56
C VAL A 109 -9.27 6.25 0.95
N SER A 110 -9.02 7.33 1.70
CA SER A 110 -8.15 8.43 1.28
C SER A 110 -7.02 8.66 2.26
N THR A 111 -6.01 9.37 1.78
CA THR A 111 -4.82 9.79 2.52
C THR A 111 -5.10 10.80 3.65
N VAL A 112 -6.35 11.24 3.87
CA VAL A 112 -6.67 12.30 4.84
C VAL A 112 -7.87 11.96 5.76
N HIS A 113 -8.81 11.10 5.37
CA HIS A 113 -9.98 10.83 6.21
C HIS A 113 -10.41 9.36 6.18
N ARG A 114 -10.50 8.77 7.38
CA ARG A 114 -11.49 7.75 7.69
C ARG A 114 -12.84 8.47 7.68
N ALA A 115 -13.50 8.52 6.52
CA ALA A 115 -14.93 8.85 6.51
C ALA A 115 -15.63 7.70 7.23
N LYS A 116 -16.06 7.98 8.46
CA LYS A 116 -16.98 7.12 9.19
C LYS A 116 -18.32 7.25 8.49
N ASP A 117 -18.55 6.43 7.48
CA ASP A 117 -19.89 6.31 6.92
C ASP A 117 -20.74 5.57 7.96
N SER A 118 -21.60 6.37 8.57
CA SER A 118 -22.54 5.96 9.59
C SER A 118 -23.66 5.22 8.87
N ASN A 119 -23.69 3.91 8.99
CA ASN A 119 -24.91 3.16 8.72
C ASN A 119 -25.21 2.21 9.89
N GLY A 120 -25.49 2.83 11.04
CA GLY A 120 -26.34 2.21 12.05
C GLY A 120 -27.77 2.51 11.65
N THR A 121 -28.42 1.51 11.07
CA THR A 121 -29.84 1.50 10.73
C THR A 121 -30.70 1.46 12.00
N VAL A 122 -31.86 2.11 11.89
CA VAL A 122 -33.04 2.26 12.78
C VAL A 122 -32.96 3.20 13.98
#